data_AF-A0AAW4UPH6-F1
#
_entry.id   AF-A0AAW4UPH6-F1
#
_cell.length_a   1.000
_cell.length_b   1.000
_cell.length_c   1.000
_cell.angle_alpha   90.00
_cell.angle_beta   90.00
_cell.angle_gamma   90.00
#
_symmetry.space_group_name_H-M   'P 1'
#
loop_
_entity.id
_entity.type
_entity.pdbx_description
1 polymer ?
#
loop_
_entity_poly.entity_id
_entity_poly.type
_entity_poly.pdbx_seq_one_letter_code
_entity_poly.pdbx_strand_id
1 'polypeptide(L)' 'DFGIEHPDLEPYNTVDKYLEKESDVLKKADHEPKTRPWLQDFTASYLGAGNYKSYDAEAVSDQIQALRDHGINEFLLW' A
#
# COMPACT_ATOMS: atom_id res chain seq x y z
N ASP A 1 5.39 -2.73 11.49
CA ASP A 1 6.60 -2.24 10.84
C ASP A 1 6.87 -3.04 9.57
N PHE A 2 7.04 -2.37 8.42
CA PHE A 2 7.33 -2.99 7.11
C PHE A 2 8.83 -2.95 6.75
N GLY A 3 9.68 -2.41 7.63
CA GLY A 3 11.11 -2.22 7.36
C GLY A 3 11.39 -1.06 6.40
N ILE A 4 10.43 -0.15 6.24
CA ILE A 4 10.52 1.03 5.39
C ILE A 4 10.52 2.25 6.32
N GLU A 5 11.62 3.01 6.29
CA GLU A 5 11.81 4.15 7.20
C GLU A 5 10.80 5.27 6.94
N HIS A 6 10.50 5.54 5.67
CA HIS A 6 9.56 6.57 5.22
C HIS A 6 8.57 6.01 4.18
N PRO A 7 7.53 5.27 4.60
CA PRO A 7 6.63 4.57 3.68
C PRO A 7 5.91 5.51 2.70
N ASP A 8 5.62 6.74 3.10
CA ASP A 8 4.97 7.73 2.22
C ASP A 8 5.85 8.15 1.03
N LEU A 9 7.17 7.99 1.14
CA LEU A 9 8.10 8.20 0.03
C LEU A 9 8.17 7.01 -0.93
N GLU A 10 7.67 5.84 -0.52
CA GLU A 10 7.79 4.57 -1.24
C GLU A 10 6.42 3.89 -1.44
N PRO A 11 5.53 4.44 -2.28
CA PRO A 11 4.16 3.93 -2.44
C PRO A 11 4.08 2.46 -2.86
N TYR A 12 4.85 2.07 -3.88
CA TYR A 12 4.90 0.69 -4.35
C TYR A 12 5.39 -0.25 -3.25
N ASN A 13 6.58 0.01 -2.68
CA ASN A 13 7.19 -0.89 -1.69
C ASN A 13 6.34 -1.00 -0.42
N THR A 14 5.68 0.09 -0.02
CA THR A 14 4.77 0.08 1.13
C THR A 14 3.60 -0.87 0.92
N VAL A 15 2.97 -0.82 -0.25
CA VAL A 15 1.86 -1.73 -0.59
C VAL A 15 2.37 -3.16 -0.77
N ASP A 16 3.50 -3.37 -1.47
CA ASP A 16 4.12 -4.68 -1.66
C ASP A 16 4.42 -5.38 -0.32
N LYS A 17 5.05 -4.67 0.62
CA LYS A 17 5.32 -5.19 1.98
C LYS A 17 4.07 -5.38 2.83
N TYR A 18 3.04 -4.56 2.63
CA TYR A 18 1.74 -4.80 3.25
C TYR A 18 1.14 -6.13 2.76
N LEU A 19 1.13 -6.37 1.44
CA LEU A 19 0.54 -7.57 0.84
C LEU A 19 1.27 -8.85 1.20
N GLU A 20 2.62 -8.82 1.27
CA GLU A 20 3.41 -9.95 1.78
C GLU A 20 2.93 -10.37 3.18
N LYS A 21 2.76 -9.40 4.09
CA LYS A 21 2.31 -9.65 5.46
C LYS A 21 0.85 -10.04 5.56
N GLU A 22 0.00 -9.41 4.75
CA GLU A 22 -1.42 -9.75 4.69
C GLU A 22 -1.56 -11.22 4.26
N SER A 23 -0.86 -11.65 3.21
CA SER A 23 -0.87 -13.04 2.75
C SER A 23 -0.52 -14.04 3.86
N ASP A 24 0.52 -13.75 4.66
CA ASP A 24 0.93 -14.59 5.79
C ASP A 24 -0.13 -14.68 6.91
N VAL A 25 -0.98 -13.66 7.04
CA VAL A 25 -2.10 -13.64 7.98
C VAL A 25 -3.29 -14.41 7.39
N LEU A 26 -3.66 -14.13 6.14
CA LEU A 26 -4.85 -14.71 5.49
C LEU A 26 -4.72 -16.22 5.29
N LYS A 27 -3.52 -16.74 5.01
CA LYS A 27 -3.24 -18.19 4.93
C LYS A 27 -3.54 -18.97 6.21
N LYS A 28 -3.67 -18.28 7.34
CA LYS A 28 -3.99 -18.89 8.65
C LYS A 28 -5.48 -18.82 8.99
N ALA A 29 -6.29 -18.14 8.16
CA ALA A 29 -7.72 -18.07 8.36
C ALA A 29 -8.40 -19.34 7.85
N ASP A 30 -9.43 -19.82 8.56
CA ASP A 30 -10.23 -20.96 8.13
C ASP A 30 -10.93 -20.72 6.78
N HIS A 31 -11.25 -19.45 6.48
CA HIS A 31 -11.81 -19.00 5.22
C HIS A 31 -10.98 -17.81 4.72
N GLU A 32 -10.34 -17.97 3.57
CA GLU A 32 -9.51 -16.91 2.98
C GLU A 32 -10.40 -15.77 2.45
N PRO A 33 -10.31 -14.55 3.03
CA PRO A 33 -11.08 -13.42 2.55
C PRO A 33 -10.49 -12.84 1.27
N LYS A 34 -11.28 -12.05 0.55
CA LYS A 34 -10.81 -11.31 -0.62
C LYS A 34 -10.17 -9.99 -0.18
N THR A 35 -8.93 -9.76 -0.59
CA THR A 35 -8.21 -8.50 -0.37
C THR A 35 -8.82 -7.35 -1.17
N ARG A 36 -9.08 -6.22 -0.49
CA ARG A 36 -9.52 -4.94 -1.08
C ARG A 36 -9.04 -3.78 -0.19
N PRO A 37 -7.78 -3.34 -0.34
CA PRO A 37 -7.19 -2.35 0.53
C PRO A 37 -7.63 -0.93 0.16
N TRP A 38 -7.42 -0.01 1.09
CA TRP A 38 -7.47 1.43 0.83
C TRP A 38 -6.08 1.89 0.39
N LEU A 39 -6.01 2.59 -0.74
CA LEU A 39 -4.81 3.25 -1.24
C LEU A 39 -4.89 4.74 -0.93
N GLN A 40 -3.75 5.33 -0.59
CA GLN A 40 -3.67 6.76 -0.31
C GLN A 40 -3.78 7.56 -1.61
N ASP A 41 -4.62 8.61 -1.62
CA ASP A 41 -4.76 9.55 -2.74
C ASP A 41 -4.42 11.01 -2.40
N PHE A 42 -4.01 11.28 -1.16
CA PHE A 42 -3.70 12.61 -0.66
C PHE A 42 -2.24 12.78 -0.22
N THR A 43 -1.79 14.04 -0.13
CA THR A 43 -0.48 14.39 0.42
C THR A 43 -0.52 14.49 1.94
N ALA A 44 0.16 13.57 2.63
CA ALA A 44 0.23 13.49 4.09
C ALA A 44 1.20 14.50 4.71
N SER A 45 1.00 15.80 4.44
CA SER A 45 1.93 16.86 4.86
C SER A 45 2.18 16.97 6.37
N TYR A 46 1.25 16.42 7.18
CA TYR A 46 1.38 16.32 8.63
C TYR A 46 2.51 15.39 9.10
N LEU A 47 3.10 14.57 8.22
CA LEU A 47 4.25 13.71 8.53
C LEU A 47 5.57 14.49 8.69
N GLY A 48 5.61 15.77 8.29
CA GLY A 48 6.79 16.63 8.39
C GLY A 48 7.76 16.45 7.21
N ALA A 49 8.49 17.53 6.90
CA ALA A 49 9.36 17.57 5.74
C ALA A 49 10.41 16.44 5.76
N GLY A 50 10.58 15.77 4.62
CA GLY A 50 11.48 14.61 4.49
C GLY A 50 10.83 13.25 4.78
N ASN A 51 9.60 13.22 5.32
CA ASN A 51 8.88 11.97 5.60
C ASN A 51 7.72 11.70 4.63
N TYR A 52 7.41 12.65 3.75
CA TYR A 52 6.31 12.56 2.78
C TYR A 52 6.73 13.18 1.45
N LYS A 53 6.06 12.76 0.36
CA LYS A 53 6.18 13.41 -0.95
C LYS A 53 4.84 14.01 -1.36
N SER A 54 4.87 14.94 -2.32
CA SER A 54 3.64 15.34 -3.00
C SER A 54 3.03 14.09 -3.62
N TYR A 55 1.84 13.74 -3.17
CA TYR A 55 1.16 12.53 -3.58
C TYR A 55 0.31 12.84 -4.80
N ASP A 56 0.70 12.30 -5.94
CA ASP A 56 0.11 12.57 -7.24
C ASP A 56 -0.36 11.27 -7.92
N ALA A 57 -0.76 11.38 -9.19
CA ALA A 57 -1.25 10.24 -9.96
C ALA A 57 -0.20 9.13 -10.13
N GLU A 58 1.10 9.46 -10.12
CA GLU A 58 2.17 8.47 -10.19
C GLU A 58 2.24 7.68 -8.88
N ALA A 59 2.19 8.36 -7.74
CA ALA A 59 2.16 7.70 -6.43
C ALA A 59 0.94 6.78 -6.24
N VAL A 60 -0.23 7.13 -6.77
CA VAL A 60 -1.41 6.24 -6.81
C VAL A 60 -1.19 5.07 -7.77
N SER A 61 -0.62 5.32 -8.94
CA SER A 61 -0.35 4.28 -9.94
C SER A 61 0.66 3.24 -9.45
N ASP A 62 1.68 3.66 -8.70
CA ASP A 62 2.67 2.79 -8.05
C ASP A 62 2.01 1.80 -7.09
N GLN A 63 1.08 2.28 -6.26
CA GLN A 63 0.31 1.41 -5.35
C GLN A 63 -0.57 0.41 -6.12
N ILE A 64 -1.25 0.87 -7.18
CA ILE A 64 -2.07 0.00 -8.03
C ILE A 64 -1.20 -1.04 -8.72
N GLN A 65 0.01 -0.68 -9.15
CA GLN A 65 0.95 -1.61 -9.75
C GLN A 65 1.35 -2.71 -8.77
N ALA A 66 1.67 -2.35 -7.51
CA ALA A 66 1.94 -3.34 -6.46
C ALA A 66 0.75 -4.30 -6.26
N LEU A 67 -0.50 -3.81 -6.24
CA LEU A 67 -1.67 -4.70 -6.16
C LEU A 67 -1.75 -5.65 -7.37
N ARG A 68 -1.51 -5.15 -8.58
CA ARG A 68 -1.57 -5.94 -9.82
C ARG A 68 -0.52 -7.05 -9.85
N ASP A 69 0.69 -6.76 -9.37
CA ASP A 69 1.78 -7.75 -9.30
C ASP A 69 1.47 -8.89 -8.32
N HIS A 70 0.57 -8.65 -7.36
CA HIS A 70 0.00 -9.65 -6.46
C HIS A 70 -1.35 -10.23 -6.94
N GLY A 71 -1.81 -9.89 -8.15
CA GLY A 71 -3.06 -10.37 -8.73
C GLY A 71 -4.34 -9.73 -8.16
N ILE A 72 -4.22 -8.63 -7.41
CA ILE A 72 -5.33 -7.91 -6.80
C ILE A 72 -5.78 -6.78 -7.74
N ASN A 73 -7.09 -6.73 -8.01
CA ASN A 73 -7.69 -5.77 -8.94
C ASN A 73 -8.79 -4.93 -8.29
N GLU A 74 -8.99 -5.05 -6.98
CA GLU A 74 -9.99 -4.28 -6.24
C GLU A 74 -9.30 -3.47 -5.15
N PHE A 75 -9.66 -2.20 -5.07
CA PHE A 75 -9.16 -1.26 -4.07
C PHE A 75 -10.15 -0.12 -3.91
N LEU A 76 -9.96 0.64 -2.85
CA LEU A 76 -10.65 1.91 -2.60
C LEU A 76 -9.57 3.01 -2.50
N LEU A 77 -9.92 4.24 -2.85
CA LEU A 77 -9.04 5.40 -2.66
C LEU A 77 -9.47 6.12 -1.38
N TRP A 78 -8.50 6.50 -0.56
CA TRP A 78 -8.69 7.28 0.65
C TRP A 78 -7.95 8.61 0.55
#